data_AF-A0A3M1IN11-F1
#
_entry.id   AF-A0A3M1IN11-F1
#
_cell.length_a   1.000
_cell.length_b   1.000
_cell.length_c   1.000
_cell.angle_alpha   90.00
_cell.angle_beta   90.00
_cell.angle_gamma   90.00
#
_symmetry.space_group_name_H-M   'P 1'
#
loop_
_entity.id
_entity.type
_entity.pdbx_description
1 polymer ?
#
loop_
_entity_poly.entity_id
_entity_poly.type
_entity_poly.pdbx_seq_one_letter_code
_entity_poly.pdbx_strand_id
1 'polypeptide(L)'
;LDEDGKPVEKDSLGRLKYRYVTDEEAANRDNYKTGMAYNYLDGDQQSEVFYDYGRHTLISDKSRVYKGGSWADRAYWLTPGTRRFKDEDKGDRTIGFRCAMIRMGAPTGNDAESGNQFKTKRSRRTRR
;
A
#
# COMPACT_ATOMS: atom_id res chain seq x y z
N LEU A 1 -11.45 -20.25 -4.83
CA LEU A 1 -12.79 -20.03 -4.24
C LEU A 1 -13.54 -19.17 -5.24
N ASP A 2 -14.87 -19.27 -5.27
CA ASP A 2 -15.68 -18.31 -6.02
C ASP A 2 -15.47 -16.88 -5.46
N GLU A 3 -15.91 -15.83 -6.17
CA GLU A 3 -15.76 -14.44 -5.71
C GLU A 3 -16.33 -14.20 -4.29
N ASP A 4 -17.26 -15.05 -3.85
CA ASP A 4 -17.89 -15.05 -2.52
C ASP A 4 -17.23 -15.98 -1.48
N GLY A 5 -16.02 -16.49 -1.74
CA GLY A 5 -15.30 -17.30 -0.74
C GLY A 5 -15.90 -18.68 -0.49
N LYS A 6 -16.71 -19.20 -1.44
CA LYS A 6 -17.18 -20.60 -1.44
C LYS A 6 -16.18 -21.50 -2.17
N PRO A 7 -16.06 -22.80 -1.80
CA PRO A 7 -15.27 -23.76 -2.56
C PRO A 7 -15.72 -23.78 -4.03
N VAL A 8 -14.76 -23.71 -4.95
CA VAL A 8 -15.04 -23.74 -6.40
C VAL A 8 -15.78 -25.02 -6.75
N GLU A 9 -16.82 -24.92 -7.58
CA GLU A 9 -17.57 -26.09 -8.02
C GLU A 9 -16.66 -27.12 -8.69
N LYS A 10 -16.66 -28.34 -8.14
CA LYS A 10 -15.89 -29.47 -8.64
C LYS A 10 -16.49 -29.98 -9.95
N ASP A 11 -15.69 -30.63 -10.80
CA ASP A 11 -16.22 -31.35 -11.96
C ASP A 11 -17.04 -32.59 -11.54
N SER A 12 -17.68 -33.25 -12.51
CA SER A 12 -18.46 -34.48 -12.27
C SER A 12 -17.62 -35.64 -11.70
N LEU A 13 -16.30 -35.55 -11.76
CA LEU A 13 -15.32 -36.50 -11.21
C LEU A 13 -14.68 -35.99 -9.90
N GLY A 14 -15.19 -34.90 -9.32
CA GLY A 14 -14.72 -34.32 -8.05
C GLY A 14 -13.40 -33.54 -8.11
N ARG A 15 -12.88 -33.24 -9.31
CA ARG A 15 -11.62 -32.51 -9.52
C ARG A 15 -11.85 -31.00 -9.55
N LEU A 16 -10.80 -30.24 -9.24
CA LEU A 16 -10.80 -28.79 -9.37
C LEU A 16 -10.78 -28.39 -10.84
N LYS A 17 -11.66 -27.45 -11.22
CA LYS A 17 -11.65 -26.84 -12.55
C LYS A 17 -10.56 -25.78 -12.59
N TYR A 18 -9.61 -25.94 -13.50
CA TYR A 18 -8.62 -24.92 -13.82
C TYR A 18 -9.11 -24.11 -15.02
N ARG A 19 -9.02 -22.79 -14.94
CA ARG A 19 -9.26 -21.87 -16.06
C ARG A 19 -8.00 -21.08 -16.30
N TYR A 20 -7.67 -20.85 -17.56
CA TYR A 20 -6.61 -19.93 -17.92
C TYR A 20 -6.94 -18.51 -17.45
N VAL A 21 -5.96 -17.80 -16.89
CA VAL A 21 -6.08 -16.38 -16.55
C VAL A 21 -5.76 -15.59 -17.81
N THR A 22 -6.70 -14.78 -18.30
CA THR A 22 -6.44 -13.96 -19.48
C THR A 22 -5.47 -12.83 -19.15
N ASP A 23 -4.78 -12.31 -20.16
CA ASP A 23 -3.81 -11.23 -19.96
C ASP A 23 -4.50 -9.93 -19.50
N GLU A 24 -5.74 -9.71 -19.93
CA GLU A 24 -6.58 -8.59 -19.47
C GLU A 24 -6.85 -8.64 -17.97
N GLU A 25 -7.14 -9.84 -17.43
CA GLU A 25 -7.32 -10.04 -15.99
C GLU A 25 -6.01 -9.86 -15.20
N ALA A 26 -4.87 -10.21 -15.82
CA ALA A 26 -3.55 -10.08 -15.22
C ALA A 26 -2.98 -8.66 -15.30
N ALA A 27 -3.42 -7.84 -16.27
CA ALA A 27 -2.86 -6.52 -16.56
C ALA A 27 -2.83 -5.59 -15.33
N ASN A 28 -3.82 -5.68 -14.44
CA ASN A 28 -3.91 -4.83 -13.25
C ASN A 28 -3.20 -5.41 -12.00
N ARG A 29 -2.72 -6.65 -12.06
CA ARG A 29 -2.02 -7.27 -10.91
C ARG A 29 -0.62 -6.70 -10.76
N ASP A 30 -0.15 -6.61 -9.52
CA ASP A 30 1.21 -6.13 -9.23
C ASP A 30 2.30 -7.19 -9.45
N ASN A 31 1.94 -8.48 -9.45
CA ASN A 31 2.90 -9.58 -9.48
C ASN A 31 3.30 -10.02 -10.90
N TYR A 32 2.31 -10.37 -11.72
CA TYR A 32 2.52 -10.82 -13.10
C TYR A 32 1.50 -10.13 -14.00
N LYS A 33 1.90 -9.87 -15.24
CA LYS A 33 1.08 -9.17 -16.25
C LYS A 33 0.54 -10.07 -17.35
N THR A 34 1.06 -11.28 -17.47
CA THR A 34 0.66 -12.28 -18.47
C THR A 34 0.26 -13.58 -17.80
N GLY A 35 -0.82 -14.20 -18.25
CA GLY A 35 -1.32 -15.45 -17.67
C GLY A 35 -0.49 -16.67 -18.07
N MET A 36 0.04 -16.67 -19.29
CA MET A 36 0.86 -17.74 -19.88
C MET A 36 2.17 -17.12 -20.35
N ALA A 37 3.21 -17.29 -19.56
CA ALA A 37 4.57 -16.97 -19.95
C ALA A 37 5.22 -18.15 -20.70
N TYR A 38 4.52 -18.76 -21.67
CA TYR A 38 5.17 -19.69 -22.59
C TYR A 38 6.09 -18.87 -23.51
N ASN A 39 7.33 -19.32 -23.67
CA ASN A 39 8.34 -18.69 -24.53
C ASN A 39 8.80 -17.27 -24.11
N TYR A 40 8.53 -16.82 -22.87
CA TYR A 40 9.07 -15.56 -22.38
C TYR A 40 10.60 -15.67 -22.17
N LEU A 41 11.37 -14.81 -22.86
CA LEU A 41 12.85 -14.82 -22.89
C LEU A 41 13.47 -16.08 -23.52
N ASP A 42 12.85 -16.66 -24.54
CA ASP A 42 13.29 -17.93 -25.15
C ASP A 42 14.27 -17.79 -26.35
N GLY A 43 14.75 -16.59 -26.64
CA GLY A 43 15.73 -16.34 -27.72
C GLY A 43 15.14 -15.68 -28.97
N ASP A 44 13.89 -15.20 -28.93
CA ASP A 44 13.29 -14.35 -29.94
C ASP A 44 13.71 -12.86 -29.80
N GLN A 45 13.33 -12.00 -30.75
CA GLN A 45 13.70 -10.57 -30.74
C GLN A 45 13.22 -9.83 -29.48
N GLN A 46 12.17 -10.32 -28.81
CA GLN A 46 11.68 -9.71 -27.57
C GLN A 46 12.59 -10.01 -26.37
N SER A 47 13.44 -11.05 -26.48
CA SER A 47 14.48 -11.39 -25.51
C SER A 47 15.80 -10.62 -25.68
N GLU A 48 15.97 -9.86 -26.79
CA GLU A 48 17.15 -9.00 -26.96
C GLU A 48 17.14 -7.86 -25.94
N VAL A 49 18.15 -7.82 -25.07
CA VAL A 49 18.31 -6.77 -24.06
C VAL A 49 18.83 -5.50 -24.74
N PHE A 50 17.93 -4.63 -25.20
CA PHE A 50 18.29 -3.32 -25.70
C PHE A 50 18.35 -2.28 -24.56
N TYR A 51 19.53 -1.74 -24.29
CA TYR A 51 19.68 -0.62 -23.37
C TYR A 51 19.43 0.69 -24.13
N ASP A 52 18.23 1.24 -24.03
CA ASP A 52 17.87 2.54 -24.61
C ASP A 52 18.46 3.68 -23.76
N TYR A 53 19.77 3.90 -23.92
CA TYR A 53 20.53 4.91 -23.18
C TYR A 53 19.94 6.31 -23.40
N GLY A 54 19.50 6.95 -22.31
CA GLY A 54 18.99 8.32 -22.32
C GLY A 54 17.53 8.47 -22.74
N ARG A 55 16.82 7.39 -23.08
CA ARG A 55 15.37 7.45 -23.34
C ARG A 55 14.51 7.15 -22.12
N HIS A 56 14.95 6.23 -21.27
CA HIS A 56 14.24 5.87 -20.04
C HIS A 56 15.13 6.14 -18.83
N THR A 57 14.60 6.82 -17.82
CA THR A 57 15.28 7.05 -16.54
C THR A 57 14.50 6.36 -15.43
N LEU A 58 15.20 5.86 -14.41
CA LEU A 58 14.57 5.32 -13.19
C LEU A 58 14.07 6.43 -12.24
N ILE A 59 14.27 7.69 -12.61
CA ILE A 59 13.82 8.86 -11.85
C ILE A 59 12.42 9.20 -12.34
N SER A 60 11.45 9.04 -11.44
CA SER A 60 10.04 9.36 -11.68
C SER A 60 9.49 10.13 -10.49
N ASP A 61 8.75 11.21 -10.78
CA ASP A 61 8.12 12.06 -9.77
C ASP A 61 6.92 11.41 -9.07
N LYS A 62 6.47 10.25 -9.58
CA LYS A 62 5.35 9.49 -9.00
C LYS A 62 5.74 8.65 -7.79
N SER A 63 7.04 8.45 -7.54
CA SER A 63 7.49 7.60 -6.43
C SER A 63 7.50 8.35 -5.11
N ARG A 64 6.85 7.80 -4.08
CA ARG A 64 6.77 8.40 -2.73
C ARG A 64 7.50 7.56 -1.70
N VAL A 65 8.17 8.24 -0.75
CA VAL A 65 8.86 7.60 0.36
C VAL A 65 7.89 7.32 1.49
N TYR A 66 7.88 6.09 2.01
CA TYR A 66 7.15 5.74 3.24
C TYR A 66 8.10 5.10 4.27
N LYS A 67 7.72 5.20 5.55
CA LYS A 67 8.58 4.91 6.72
C LYS A 67 7.79 4.29 7.86
N GLY A 68 8.51 3.73 8.84
CA GLY A 68 7.96 3.27 10.12
C GLY A 68 7.75 1.77 10.24
N GLY A 69 8.08 1.01 9.19
CA GLY A 69 7.84 -0.43 9.10
C GLY A 69 6.36 -0.80 9.23
N SER A 70 6.06 -2.05 8.95
CA SER A 70 4.74 -2.63 9.07
C SER A 70 4.81 -3.93 9.87
N TRP A 71 3.65 -4.50 10.20
CA TRP A 71 3.55 -5.78 10.89
C TRP A 71 4.19 -6.95 10.12
N ALA A 72 4.35 -6.82 8.80
CA ALA A 72 4.96 -7.85 7.95
C ALA A 72 6.46 -7.62 7.71
N ASP A 73 7.05 -6.58 8.30
CA ASP A 73 8.42 -6.18 8.00
C ASP A 73 9.46 -6.74 8.96
N ARG A 74 10.63 -7.04 8.42
CA ARG A 74 11.83 -7.39 9.19
C ARG A 74 12.42 -6.16 9.88
N ALA A 75 13.14 -6.40 10.99
CA ALA A 75 13.73 -5.38 11.84
C ALA A 75 14.57 -4.31 11.12
N TYR A 76 15.24 -4.67 10.02
CA TYR A 76 15.99 -3.74 9.16
C TYR A 76 15.20 -2.49 8.77
N TRP A 77 13.90 -2.64 8.57
CA TRP A 77 12.99 -1.59 8.09
C TRP A 77 12.37 -0.72 9.18
N LEU A 78 12.61 -1.08 10.44
CA LEU A 78 12.26 -0.26 11.60
C LEU A 78 13.32 0.83 11.87
N THR A 79 14.49 0.73 11.24
CA THR A 79 15.57 1.71 11.36
C THR A 79 15.18 3.03 10.66
N PRO A 80 15.33 4.20 11.31
CA PRO A 80 14.91 5.49 10.73
C PRO A 80 15.64 5.86 9.42
N GLY A 81 16.88 5.42 9.27
CA GLY A 81 17.69 5.65 8.05
C GLY A 81 17.15 4.93 6.82
N THR A 82 16.56 3.75 6.98
CA THR A 82 16.18 2.90 5.85
C THR A 82 14.99 3.46 5.09
N ARG A 83 15.14 3.77 3.79
CA ARG A 83 14.08 4.35 2.94
C ARG A 83 13.48 3.30 2.02
N ARG A 84 12.15 3.33 1.85
CA ARG A 84 11.42 2.59 0.83
C ARG A 84 10.61 3.52 -0.01
N PHE A 85 10.27 3.05 -1.20
CA PHE A 85 9.54 3.80 -2.19
C PHE A 85 8.39 2.94 -2.71
N LYS A 86 7.24 3.57 -2.94
CA LYS A 86 6.12 2.98 -3.66
C LYS A 86 5.54 4.04 -4.60
N ASP A 87 4.98 3.58 -5.70
CA ASP A 87 4.26 4.43 -6.64
C ASP A 87 3.02 5.06 -5.95
N GLU A 88 2.76 6.34 -6.20
CA GLU A 88 1.68 7.08 -5.52
C GLU A 88 0.28 6.54 -5.82
N ASP A 89 0.10 5.98 -7.01
CA ASP A 89 -1.18 5.42 -7.47
C ASP A 89 -1.45 4.00 -6.88
N LYS A 90 -0.52 3.44 -6.08
CA LYS A 90 -0.61 2.06 -5.59
C LYS A 90 -0.76 1.95 -4.07
N GLY A 91 -1.83 1.30 -3.63
CA GLY A 91 -2.08 0.97 -2.23
C GLY A 91 -1.34 -0.27 -1.73
N ASP A 92 -1.18 -0.43 -0.42
CA ASP A 92 -0.73 -1.67 0.23
C ASP A 92 -1.50 -1.90 1.53
N ARG A 93 -1.66 -3.16 1.92
CA ARG A 93 -2.26 -3.55 3.21
C ARG A 93 -1.36 -3.21 4.41
N THR A 94 -0.08 -2.99 4.18
CA THR A 94 0.93 -2.69 5.21
C THR A 94 1.24 -1.19 5.33
N ILE A 95 0.64 -0.35 4.48
CA ILE A 95 0.91 1.09 4.43
C ILE A 95 -0.33 1.84 4.92
N GLY A 96 -0.11 2.86 5.76
CA GLY A 96 -1.14 3.77 6.24
C GLY A 96 -0.62 5.21 6.31
N PHE A 97 -1.46 6.13 6.80
CA PHE A 97 -1.12 7.55 6.92
C PHE A 97 -1.01 7.98 8.39
N ARG A 98 -0.15 8.98 8.64
CA ARG A 98 -0.15 9.72 9.90
C ARG A 98 -0.29 11.21 9.58
N CYS A 99 -1.20 11.89 10.27
CA CYS A 99 -1.39 13.32 10.09
C CYS A 99 -0.20 14.06 10.73
N ALA A 100 0.40 14.98 9.97
CA ALA A 100 1.37 15.93 10.49
C ALA A 100 0.73 17.32 10.51
N MET A 101 1.00 18.08 11.56
CA MET A 101 0.56 19.47 11.70
C MET A 101 1.78 20.33 11.99
N ILE A 102 1.79 21.55 11.45
CA ILE A 102 2.88 22.50 11.67
C ILE A 102 2.94 23.00 13.12
N ARG A 103 1.78 23.14 13.79
CA ARG A 103 1.65 23.61 15.18
C ARG A 103 0.21 23.39 15.68
N MET A 104 0.03 23.02 16.95
CA MET A 104 -1.30 22.81 17.57
C MET A 104 -1.90 24.08 18.23
N GLY A 105 -1.14 25.18 18.30
CA GLY A 105 -1.52 26.42 19.02
C GLY A 105 -1.40 26.28 20.53
N ALA A 106 -1.09 27.35 21.27
CA ALA A 106 -2.06 28.26 21.91
C ALA A 106 -2.53 29.51 21.18
N PRO A 107 -3.76 29.99 21.48
CA PRO A 107 -4.41 31.04 20.69
C PRO A 107 -3.72 32.40 20.76
N THR A 108 -3.02 32.73 21.85
CA THR A 108 -2.45 34.07 22.03
C THR A 108 -0.96 34.21 21.71
N GLY A 109 -0.22 33.11 21.49
CA GLY A 109 1.23 33.17 21.18
C GLY A 109 1.93 31.82 21.32
N ASN A 110 3.23 31.73 21.03
CA ASN A 110 4.04 30.53 21.36
C ASN A 110 4.04 30.22 22.86
N ASP A 111 3.86 31.25 23.71
CA ASP A 111 3.94 31.19 25.18
C ASP A 111 2.58 31.14 25.89
N ALA A 112 1.48 31.02 25.14
CA ALA A 112 0.15 30.98 25.71
C ALA A 112 -0.36 29.55 25.94
N GLU A 113 -1.48 29.39 26.65
CA GLU A 113 -2.14 28.09 26.84
C GLU A 113 -3.27 27.83 25.81
N SER A 114 -3.23 26.65 25.18
CA SER A 114 -4.19 26.14 24.19
C SER A 114 -5.09 25.06 24.76
N GLY A 115 -6.32 25.01 24.27
CA GLY A 115 -7.20 23.87 24.50
C GLY A 115 -8.68 24.22 24.39
N ASN A 116 -9.48 23.19 24.16
CA ASN A 116 -10.95 23.28 24.20
C ASN A 116 -11.41 23.23 25.66
N GLN A 117 -11.89 24.36 26.21
CA GLN A 117 -12.44 24.40 27.57
C GLN A 117 -13.90 23.92 27.61
N PHE A 118 -14.10 22.64 27.90
CA PHE A 118 -15.43 22.06 28.04
C PHE A 118 -16.04 22.37 29.42
N LYS A 119 -17.22 22.99 29.44
CA LYS A 119 -17.94 23.28 30.69
C LYS A 119 -18.47 22.00 31.32
N THR A 120 -17.91 21.61 32.46
CA THR A 120 -18.42 20.48 33.25
C THR A 120 -19.59 20.93 34.14
N LYS A 121 -20.71 20.20 34.15
CA LYS A 121 -21.81 20.46 35.09
C LYS A 121 -21.35 20.17 36.51
N ARG A 122 -21.31 21.19 37.38
CA ARG A 122 -21.05 21.00 38.80
C ARG A 122 -22.28 20.40 39.49
N SER A 123 -22.11 19.24 40.11
CA SER A 123 -23.13 18.66 41.00
C SER A 123 -23.36 19.58 42.20
N ARG A 124 -24.62 19.94 42.48
CA ARG A 124 -24.99 20.69 43.68
C ARG A 124 -24.93 19.75 44.88
N ARG A 125 -23.92 19.91 45.72
CA ARG A 125 -23.92 19.31 47.06
C ARG A 125 -24.96 20.03 47.92
N THR A 126 -26.02 19.32 48.28
CA THR A 126 -26.94 19.75 49.34
C THR A 126 -26.17 19.73 50.66
N ARG A 127 -26.02 20.89 51.30
CA ARG A 127 -25.50 20.96 52.68
C ARG A 127 -26.65 20.59 53.62
N ARG A 128 -26.36 19.68 54.54
CA ARG A 128 -27.26 19.17 55.59
C ARG A 128 -27.47 20.23 56.67
#